data_AF-A0A8D8JH66-F1
#
_entry.id   AF-A0A8D8JH66-F1
#
_cell.length_a   1.000
_cell.length_b   1.000
_cell.length_c   1.000
_cell.angle_alpha   90.00
_cell.angle_beta   90.00
_cell.angle_gamma   90.00
#
_symmetry.space_group_name_H-M   'P 1'
#
loop_
_entity.id
_entity.type
_entity.pdbx_description
1 polymer ?
#
loop_
_entity_poly.entity_id
_entity_poly.type
_entity_poly.pdbx_seq_one_letter_code
_entity_poly.pdbx_strand_id
1 'polypeptide(L)'
;QGFASSRLPVFTPAEIEKLKGSSDFFGINTYTTSIVYKNDAQNSGNFRIPSFDHDRNTIGYQDPTWPGSGSGWLKVYPKGMHQLLNWIRNEYDNPPVYVTENGVSDRGGTKDVLASTITTNIWAQC
;
A
#
# COMPACT_ATOMS: atom_id res chain seq x y z
N GLN A 1 -15.40 -23.46 -5.57
CA GLN A 1 -14.17 -23.91 -4.87
C GLN A 1 -14.42 -25.05 -3.85
N GLY A 2 -15.67 -25.40 -3.52
CA GLY A 2 -15.97 -26.65 -2.79
C GLY A 2 -15.64 -26.65 -1.29
N PHE A 3 -15.31 -25.50 -0.70
CA PHE A 3 -15.08 -25.41 0.75
C PHE A 3 -16.41 -25.50 1.51
N ALA A 4 -16.41 -26.24 2.62
CA ALA A 4 -17.57 -26.35 3.52
C ALA A 4 -17.87 -25.04 4.28
N SER A 5 -16.88 -24.15 4.39
CA SER A 5 -16.98 -22.85 5.06
C SER A 5 -16.12 -21.80 4.33
N SER A 6 -16.33 -20.52 4.68
CA SER A 6 -15.49 -19.42 4.20
C SER A 6 -14.02 -19.62 4.63
N ARG A 7 -13.08 -19.28 3.75
CA ARG A 7 -11.64 -19.21 4.09
C ARG A 7 -11.31 -18.00 4.96
N LEU A 8 -12.17 -16.97 4.96
CA LEU A 8 -12.05 -15.79 5.83
C LEU A 8 -12.75 -16.09 7.17
N PRO A 9 -12.02 -16.09 8.31
CA PRO A 9 -12.60 -16.28 9.63
C PRO A 9 -13.59 -15.17 10.00
N VAL A 10 -14.45 -15.45 10.99
CA VAL A 10 -15.43 -14.49 11.53
C VAL A 10 -15.08 -14.21 12.98
N PHE A 11 -15.07 -12.94 13.35
CA PHE A 11 -14.95 -12.54 14.75
C PHE A 11 -16.28 -12.69 15.49
N THR A 12 -16.20 -13.15 16.73
CA THR A 12 -17.31 -13.09 17.68
C THR A 12 -17.60 -11.63 18.07
N PRO A 13 -18.81 -11.31 18.56
CA PRO A 13 -19.12 -9.96 19.04
C PRO A 13 -18.14 -9.44 20.11
N ALA A 14 -17.71 -10.31 21.03
CA ALA A 14 -16.77 -9.96 22.08
C ALA A 14 -15.36 -9.63 21.55
N GLU A 15 -14.89 -10.34 20.51
CA GLU A 15 -13.61 -10.02 19.85
C GLU A 15 -13.68 -8.70 19.10
N ILE A 16 -14.80 -8.41 18.43
CA ILE A 16 -15.03 -7.13 17.75
C ILE A 16 -14.98 -5.97 18.76
N GLU A 17 -15.66 -6.12 19.89
CA GLU A 17 -15.67 -5.12 20.96
C GLU A 17 -14.25 -4.90 21.52
N LYS A 18 -13.51 -5.98 21.76
CA LYS A 18 -12.13 -5.90 22.26
C LYS A 18 -11.17 -5.19 21.30
N LEU A 19 -11.35 -5.35 19.98
CA LEU A 19 -10.43 -4.80 18.98
C LEU A 19 -10.72 -3.35 18.61
N LYS A 20 -12.00 -2.93 18.61
CA LYS A 20 -12.38 -1.57 18.23
C LYS A 20 -11.79 -0.55 19.22
N GLY A 21 -11.09 0.45 18.68
CA GLY A 21 -10.46 1.51 19.48
C GLY A 21 -9.21 1.08 20.24
N SER A 22 -8.63 -0.09 19.93
CA SER A 22 -7.42 -0.60 20.60
C SER A 22 -6.10 0.04 20.14
N SER A 23 -6.14 1.24 19.55
CA SER A 23 -4.98 1.93 18.97
C SER A 23 -4.97 3.41 19.32
N ASP A 24 -3.82 3.94 19.74
CA ASP A 24 -3.64 5.36 20.07
C ASP A 24 -3.29 6.21 18.84
N PHE A 25 -2.70 5.61 17.80
CA PHE A 25 -2.28 6.28 16.56
C PHE A 25 -2.22 5.30 15.39
N PHE A 26 -2.12 5.84 14.16
CA PHE A 26 -1.95 5.10 12.93
C PHE A 26 -0.47 5.14 12.49
N GLY A 27 0.24 4.02 12.64
CA GLY A 27 1.59 3.85 12.08
C GLY A 27 1.53 3.41 10.62
N ILE A 28 2.27 4.08 9.73
CA ILE A 28 2.30 3.71 8.31
C ILE A 28 3.70 3.64 7.71
N ASN A 29 3.96 2.54 7.02
CA ASN A 29 5.11 2.36 6.14
C ASN A 29 4.66 2.61 4.70
N THR A 30 5.21 3.63 4.05
CA THR A 30 4.82 4.00 2.68
C THR A 30 6.04 4.28 1.81
N TYR A 31 6.08 3.66 0.63
CA TYR A 31 7.27 3.60 -0.22
C TYR A 31 6.99 3.87 -1.69
N THR A 32 5.89 3.32 -2.22
CA THR A 32 5.61 3.31 -3.66
C THR A 32 4.11 3.35 -3.90
N THR A 33 3.72 3.56 -5.15
CA THR A 33 2.35 3.46 -5.63
C THR A 33 2.23 2.35 -6.66
N SER A 34 1.03 1.81 -6.81
CA SER A 34 0.64 0.90 -7.89
C SER A 34 -0.65 1.41 -8.52
N ILE A 35 -0.73 1.34 -9.85
CA ILE A 35 -1.98 1.48 -10.59
C ILE A 35 -2.67 0.12 -10.57
N VAL A 36 -3.97 0.10 -10.28
CA VAL A 36 -4.74 -1.14 -10.19
C VAL A 36 -5.88 -1.15 -11.19
N TYR A 37 -6.18 -2.33 -11.73
CA TYR A 37 -7.36 -2.59 -12.54
C TYR A 37 -8.00 -3.92 -12.13
N LYS A 38 -9.26 -4.13 -12.54
CA LYS A 38 -10.03 -5.31 -12.17
C LYS A 38 -9.43 -6.58 -12.81
N ASN A 39 -9.27 -7.65 -12.03
CA ASN A 39 -9.00 -8.98 -12.57
C ASN A 39 -10.28 -9.49 -13.25
N ASP A 40 -10.18 -9.98 -14.47
CA ASP A 40 -11.36 -10.45 -15.20
C ASP A 40 -11.84 -11.82 -14.71
N ALA A 41 -13.00 -12.27 -15.22
CA ALA A 41 -13.57 -13.56 -14.86
C ALA A 41 -12.72 -14.75 -15.32
N GLN A 42 -11.82 -14.53 -16.29
CA GLN A 42 -10.88 -15.50 -16.83
C GLN A 42 -9.60 -15.59 -16.00
N ASN A 43 -9.45 -14.75 -14.97
CA ASN A 43 -8.26 -14.64 -14.14
C ASN A 43 -7.01 -14.34 -14.99
N SER A 44 -7.06 -13.30 -15.83
CA SER A 44 -5.90 -12.83 -16.62
C SER A 44 -4.67 -12.49 -15.77
N GLY A 45 -4.84 -12.21 -14.47
CA GLY A 45 -3.73 -12.07 -13.51
C GLY A 45 -2.98 -13.37 -13.22
N ASN A 46 -3.50 -14.51 -13.70
CA ASN A 46 -2.96 -15.86 -13.50
C ASN A 46 -2.71 -16.21 -12.02
N PHE A 47 -3.58 -15.73 -11.14
CA PHE A 47 -3.46 -16.00 -9.71
C PHE A 47 -3.84 -17.43 -9.38
N ARG A 48 -3.14 -18.03 -8.43
CA ARG A 48 -3.53 -19.35 -7.90
C ARG A 48 -4.93 -19.30 -7.30
N ILE A 49 -5.73 -20.32 -7.52
CA ILE A 49 -7.11 -20.40 -7.03
C ILE A 49 -7.20 -21.53 -5.98
N PRO A 50 -7.49 -21.24 -4.69
CA PRO A 50 -7.61 -19.92 -4.07
C PRO A 50 -6.25 -19.27 -3.72
N SER A 51 -6.24 -17.94 -3.66
CA SER A 51 -5.15 -17.14 -3.08
C SER A 51 -5.67 -15.77 -2.68
N PHE A 52 -4.91 -15.07 -1.82
CA PHE A 52 -5.18 -13.66 -1.51
C PHE A 52 -5.27 -12.80 -2.77
N ASP A 53 -4.38 -13.01 -3.75
CA ASP A 53 -4.39 -12.27 -5.01
C ASP A 53 -5.63 -12.51 -5.86
N HIS A 54 -6.11 -13.76 -5.90
CA HIS A 54 -7.38 -14.07 -6.56
C HIS A 54 -8.57 -13.43 -5.82
N ASP A 55 -8.54 -13.42 -4.49
CA ASP A 55 -9.65 -12.92 -3.66
C ASP A 55 -9.79 -11.39 -3.70
N ARG A 56 -8.67 -10.64 -3.79
CA ARG A 56 -8.70 -9.17 -3.92
C ARG A 56 -9.21 -8.66 -5.27
N ASN A 57 -9.35 -9.56 -6.26
CA ASN A 57 -9.95 -9.31 -7.58
C ASN A 57 -9.37 -8.10 -8.36
N THR A 58 -8.07 -7.84 -8.18
CA THR A 58 -7.37 -6.71 -8.81
C THR A 58 -6.01 -7.15 -9.31
N ILE A 59 -5.50 -6.50 -10.34
CA ILE A 59 -4.12 -6.63 -10.84
C ILE A 59 -3.45 -5.28 -10.70
N GLY A 60 -2.24 -5.28 -10.15
CA GLY A 60 -1.44 -4.08 -9.94
C GLY A 60 -0.27 -4.01 -10.92
N TYR A 61 0.04 -2.82 -11.40
CA TYR A 61 1.27 -2.54 -12.13
C TYR A 61 1.80 -1.16 -11.73
N GLN A 62 3.05 -0.87 -12.11
CA GLN A 62 3.64 0.45 -11.92
C GLN A 62 3.94 1.04 -13.29
N ASP A 63 3.70 2.33 -13.44
CA ASP A 63 3.94 3.02 -14.70
C ASP A 63 5.45 2.91 -15.05
N PRO A 64 5.80 2.43 -16.26
CA PRO A 64 7.19 2.32 -16.67
C PRO A 64 7.91 3.67 -16.69
N THR A 65 7.18 4.78 -16.86
CA THR A 65 7.73 6.14 -16.87
C THR A 65 8.12 6.66 -15.48
N TRP A 66 7.60 6.06 -14.40
CA TRP A 66 7.99 6.47 -13.05
C TRP A 66 9.44 6.07 -12.76
N PRO A 67 10.22 6.93 -12.08
CA PRO A 67 11.60 6.60 -11.73
C PRO A 67 11.67 5.32 -10.91
N GLY A 68 12.53 4.39 -11.35
CA GLY A 68 12.83 3.19 -10.60
C GLY A 68 13.83 3.44 -9.47
N SER A 69 14.14 2.39 -8.73
CA SER A 69 15.09 2.40 -7.62
C SER A 69 16.05 1.21 -7.70
N GLY A 70 16.85 1.00 -6.67
CA GLY A 70 17.64 -0.23 -6.49
C GLY A 70 16.78 -1.49 -6.37
N SER A 71 15.49 -1.36 -6.04
CA SER A 71 14.55 -2.45 -5.81
C SER A 71 13.49 -2.53 -6.90
N GLY A 72 13.28 -3.72 -7.47
CA GLY A 72 12.34 -3.92 -8.59
C GLY A 72 10.87 -3.65 -8.27
N TRP A 73 10.48 -3.65 -6.99
CA TRP A 73 9.11 -3.36 -6.53
C TRP A 73 8.88 -1.87 -6.21
N LEU A 74 9.93 -1.06 -6.10
CA LEU A 74 9.87 0.30 -5.57
C LEU A 74 10.07 1.30 -6.71
N LYS A 75 9.00 2.03 -7.03
CA LYS A 75 9.01 3.18 -7.93
C LYS A 75 8.64 4.46 -7.20
N VAL A 76 9.15 5.57 -7.72
CA VAL A 76 9.02 6.88 -7.10
C VAL A 76 7.75 7.56 -7.60
N TYR A 77 6.76 7.73 -6.71
CA TYR A 77 5.54 8.49 -7.00
C TYR A 77 5.04 9.26 -5.76
N PRO A 78 5.59 10.46 -5.48
CA PRO A 78 5.32 11.21 -4.25
C PRO A 78 3.83 11.54 -4.03
N LYS A 79 3.09 11.81 -5.12
CA LYS A 79 1.65 12.12 -5.04
C LYS A 79 0.83 11.00 -4.41
N GLY A 80 1.28 9.74 -4.53
CA GLY A 80 0.58 8.61 -3.93
C GLY A 80 0.59 8.64 -2.39
N MET A 81 1.66 9.16 -1.78
CA MET A 81 1.70 9.35 -0.32
C MET A 81 0.65 10.37 0.13
N HIS A 82 0.55 11.51 -0.56
CA HIS A 82 -0.47 12.51 -0.26
C HIS A 82 -1.90 11.94 -0.41
N GLN A 83 -2.15 11.19 -1.49
CA GLN A 83 -3.44 10.53 -1.71
C GLN A 83 -3.76 9.50 -0.62
N LEU A 84 -2.77 8.71 -0.19
CA LEU A 84 -2.91 7.73 0.88
C LEU A 84 -3.24 8.37 2.22
N LEU A 85 -2.55 9.46 2.58
CA LEU A 85 -2.82 10.20 3.82
C LEU A 85 -4.22 10.83 3.82
N ASN A 86 -4.66 11.39 2.69
CA ASN A 86 -6.04 11.89 2.56
C ASN A 86 -7.08 10.76 2.67
N TRP A 87 -6.78 9.58 2.12
CA TRP A 87 -7.67 8.42 2.26
C TRP A 87 -7.76 7.96 3.72
N ILE A 88 -6.64 7.82 4.42
CA ILE A 88 -6.60 7.46 5.86
C ILE A 88 -7.39 8.47 6.70
N ARG A 89 -7.20 9.77 6.42
CA ARG A 89 -7.95 10.84 7.07
C ARG A 89 -9.46 10.66 6.95
N ASN A 90 -9.94 10.34 5.76
CA ASN A 90 -11.37 10.21 5.49
C ASN A 90 -11.95 8.87 5.99
N GLU A 91 -11.19 7.78 5.88
CA GLU A 91 -11.66 6.43 6.22
C GLU A 91 -11.67 6.18 7.74
N TYR A 92 -10.69 6.71 8.47
CA TYR A 92 -10.45 6.38 9.87
C TYR A 92 -10.70 7.54 10.85
N ASP A 93 -11.50 8.54 10.45
CA ASP A 93 -11.83 9.72 11.26
C ASP A 93 -10.58 10.52 11.69
N ASN A 94 -9.64 10.69 10.76
CA ASN A 94 -8.45 11.53 10.91
C ASN A 94 -7.63 11.27 12.21
N PRO A 95 -7.14 10.03 12.43
CA PRO A 95 -6.37 9.71 13.63
C PRO A 95 -4.98 10.39 13.58
N PRO A 96 -4.26 10.51 14.70
CA PRO A 96 -2.84 10.86 14.67
C PRO A 96 -2.07 9.86 13.80
N VAL A 97 -1.36 10.34 12.77
CA VAL A 97 -0.60 9.49 11.85
C VAL A 97 0.90 9.68 12.05
N TYR A 98 1.63 8.58 12.15
CA TYR A 98 3.09 8.56 12.15
C TYR A 98 3.59 7.77 10.94
N VAL A 99 4.38 8.42 10.10
CA VAL A 99 5.11 7.74 9.02
C VAL A 99 6.29 7.04 9.67
N THR A 100 6.16 5.74 9.90
CA THR A 100 7.16 4.92 10.57
C THR A 100 8.26 4.48 9.61
N GLU A 101 7.98 4.40 8.32
CA GLU A 101 8.98 4.21 7.27
C GLU A 101 8.61 4.96 5.98
N ASN A 102 9.60 5.64 5.41
CA ASN A 102 9.58 6.18 4.06
C ASN A 102 11.01 6.25 3.50
N GLY A 103 11.24 5.66 2.34
CA GLY A 103 12.59 5.60 1.77
C GLY A 103 12.60 5.15 0.31
N VAL A 104 13.79 5.19 -0.27
CA VAL A 104 14.08 4.73 -1.62
C VAL A 104 15.42 4.01 -1.61
N SER A 105 15.52 2.88 -2.30
CA SER A 105 16.78 2.15 -2.42
C SER A 105 17.59 2.63 -3.63
N ASP A 106 18.91 2.50 -3.54
CA ASP A 106 19.83 2.69 -4.67
C ASP A 106 20.67 1.41 -4.89
N ARG A 107 21.61 1.48 -5.84
CA ARG A 107 22.57 0.41 -6.11
C ARG A 107 23.98 0.72 -5.59
N GLY A 108 24.10 1.69 -4.69
CA GLY A 108 25.35 2.20 -4.14
C GLY A 108 25.77 3.56 -4.68
N GLY A 109 26.79 4.13 -4.03
CA GLY A 109 27.23 5.52 -4.19
C GLY A 109 27.10 6.29 -2.87
N THR A 110 27.62 7.51 -2.83
CA THR A 110 27.44 8.43 -1.69
C THR A 110 26.83 9.76 -2.14
N LYS A 111 26.28 9.80 -3.36
CA LYS A 111 25.76 10.99 -4.03
C LYS A 111 24.39 10.65 -4.59
N ASP A 112 23.39 10.74 -3.73
CA ASP A 112 22.08 10.13 -3.99
C ASP A 112 21.13 11.18 -4.57
N VAL A 113 21.36 11.54 -5.84
CA VAL A 113 20.63 12.61 -6.55
C VAL A 113 19.12 12.32 -6.68
N LEU A 114 18.74 11.03 -6.66
CA LEU A 114 17.34 10.62 -6.66
C LEU A 114 16.65 10.93 -5.32
N ALA A 115 17.32 10.68 -4.19
CA ALA A 115 16.76 10.94 -2.86
C ALA A 115 16.50 12.44 -2.65
N SER A 116 17.43 13.31 -3.06
CA SER A 116 17.31 14.77 -2.91
C SER A 116 16.13 15.38 -3.70
N THR A 117 15.79 14.79 -4.85
CA THR A 117 14.69 15.28 -5.69
C THR A 117 13.31 14.86 -5.15
N ILE A 118 13.26 13.74 -4.43
CA ILE A 118 12.03 13.16 -3.87
C ILE A 118 11.63 13.86 -2.58
N THR A 119 12.59 14.08 -1.67
CA THR A 119 12.35 14.72 -0.37
C THR A 119 11.82 16.15 -0.52
N THR A 120 12.30 16.89 -1.51
CA THR A 120 11.92 18.31 -1.70
C THR A 120 10.44 18.47 -2.09
N ASN A 121 9.85 17.46 -2.76
CA ASN A 121 8.46 17.53 -3.24
C ASN A 121 7.42 17.02 -2.23
N ILE A 122 7.82 16.19 -1.26
CA ILE A 122 6.89 15.62 -0.25
C ILE A 122 6.55 16.68 0.81
N TRP A 123 7.53 17.44 1.29
CA TRP A 123 7.33 18.46 2.34
C TRP A 123 6.78 19.79 1.84
N ALA A 124 6.82 20.04 0.51
CA ALA A 124 6.26 21.25 -0.09
C ALA A 124 4.75 21.14 -0.40
N GLN A 125 4.12 19.98 -0.16
CA GLN A 125 2.71 19.70 -0.47
C GLN A 125 1.89 19.22 0.74
N CYS A 126 2.46 19.32 1.94
CA CYS A 126 1.76 19.22 3.23
C CYS A 126 1.60 20.64 3.80
#